data_AF-A2GA24-F1
#
_entry.id   AF-A2GA24-F1
#
_cell.length_a   1.000
_cell.length_b   1.000
_cell.length_c   1.000
_cell.angle_alpha   90.00
_cell.angle_beta   90.00
_cell.angle_gamma   90.00
#
_symmetry.space_group_name_H-M   'P 1'
#
loop_
_entity.id
_entity.type
_entity.pdbx_description
1 polymer ?
#
loop_
_entity_poly.entity_id
_entity_poly.type
_entity_poly.pdbx_seq_one_letter_code
_entity_poly.pdbx_strand_id
1 'polypeptide(L)'
;MNIDQSITQDENHLLIMISVDVAAHFLICSKDPCAIAKQFYDKYLISKDEYRYCIREALVNKYKQLLYDKTPYTKKSELIKPFKQALVLIICKHLKVLTYQSDKHVYIVDDFDSKLAWSWCYILEIISADYCFFNDKEQEKKIGRVLCKVYEYARLKVQKIQSQKLEEINLDEFTKFLGSDLLMLLN
;
A
#
# COMPACT_ATOMS: atom_id res chain seq x y z
N MET A 1 -3.49 6.65 19.97
CA MET A 1 -4.29 6.26 18.78
C MET A 1 -5.71 6.70 19.03
N ASN A 2 -6.28 7.56 18.17
CA ASN A 2 -7.67 7.99 18.27
C ASN A 2 -8.60 6.84 17.85
N ILE A 3 -9.64 6.64 18.64
CA ILE A 3 -10.70 5.65 18.44
C ILE A 3 -11.82 6.37 17.69
N ASP A 4 -12.22 5.87 16.54
CA ASP A 4 -13.33 6.46 15.76
C ASP A 4 -14.42 5.41 15.54
N GLN A 5 -15.62 5.68 16.07
CA GLN A 5 -16.78 4.80 15.98
C GLN A 5 -17.66 5.13 14.77
N SER A 6 -17.41 6.25 14.07
CA SER A 6 -18.26 6.75 12.98
C SER A 6 -18.05 6.03 11.64
N ILE A 7 -16.89 5.40 11.44
CA ILE A 7 -16.45 4.88 10.14
C ILE A 7 -17.11 3.54 9.78
N THR A 8 -17.58 2.75 10.75
CA THR A 8 -18.09 1.38 10.47
C THR A 8 -19.47 1.34 9.79
N GLN A 9 -20.15 2.48 9.65
CA GLN A 9 -21.47 2.60 9.02
C GLN A 9 -21.47 3.50 7.78
N ASP A 10 -20.32 4.04 7.39
CA ASP A 10 -20.21 5.01 6.30
C ASP A 10 -19.86 4.29 4.98
N GLU A 11 -20.80 4.29 4.03
CA GLU A 11 -20.61 3.70 2.68
C GLU A 11 -19.53 4.43 1.86
N ASN A 12 -19.05 5.58 2.34
CA ASN A 12 -18.04 6.39 1.66
C ASN A 12 -16.60 5.92 1.91
N HIS A 13 -16.37 4.87 2.72
CA HIS A 13 -15.03 4.40 3.04
C HIS A 13 -14.80 2.92 2.64
N LEU A 14 -13.62 2.67 2.07
CA LEU A 14 -13.11 1.32 1.91
C LEU A 14 -12.52 0.82 3.23
N LEU A 15 -13.02 -0.31 3.72
CA LEU A 15 -12.54 -0.96 4.94
C LEU A 15 -11.96 -2.35 4.64
N ILE A 16 -10.63 -2.47 4.74
CA ILE A 16 -9.90 -3.74 4.61
C ILE A 16 -9.37 -4.13 5.98
N MET A 17 -9.95 -5.17 6.58
CA MET A 17 -9.53 -5.67 7.88
C MET A 17 -8.18 -6.39 7.76
N ILE A 18 -7.25 -6.08 8.67
CA ILE A 18 -5.96 -6.76 8.79
C ILE A 18 -5.76 -7.27 10.22
N SER A 19 -4.94 -8.31 10.39
CA SER A 19 -4.62 -8.80 11.74
C SER A 19 -3.71 -7.81 12.48
N VAL A 20 -3.79 -7.84 13.81
CA VAL A 20 -2.94 -7.02 14.69
C VAL A 20 -1.45 -7.30 14.44
N ASP A 21 -1.08 -8.56 14.22
CA ASP A 21 0.31 -8.95 13.97
C ASP A 21 0.85 -8.36 12.65
N VAL A 22 0.02 -8.36 11.59
CA VAL A 22 0.39 -7.74 10.31
C VAL A 22 0.53 -6.23 10.46
N ALA A 23 -0.40 -5.59 11.16
CA ALA A 23 -0.33 -4.16 11.44
C ALA A 23 0.92 -3.78 12.24
N ALA A 24 1.23 -4.54 13.30
CA ALA A 24 2.42 -4.35 14.12
C ALA A 24 3.71 -4.54 13.30
N HIS A 25 3.75 -5.56 12.44
CA HIS A 25 4.86 -5.80 11.52
C HIS A 25 5.11 -4.60 10.60
N PHE A 26 4.06 -4.05 9.97
CA PHE A 26 4.19 -2.85 9.14
C PHE A 26 4.65 -1.63 9.92
N LEU A 27 4.12 -1.40 11.12
CA LEU A 27 4.57 -0.31 11.98
C LEU A 27 6.06 -0.43 12.32
N ILE A 28 6.57 -1.64 12.56
CA ILE A 28 8.01 -1.86 12.77
C ILE A 28 8.79 -1.57 11.48
N CYS A 29 8.35 -2.09 10.33
CA CYS A 29 9.01 -1.88 9.05
C CYS A 29 8.98 -0.42 8.56
N SER A 30 8.04 0.39 9.06
CA SER A 30 7.94 1.82 8.77
C SER A 30 8.90 2.70 9.57
N LYS A 31 9.56 2.15 10.60
CA LYS A 31 10.56 2.89 11.37
C LYS A 31 11.80 3.13 10.51
N ASP A 32 12.35 4.34 10.61
CA ASP A 32 13.57 4.76 9.92
C ASP A 32 13.55 4.48 8.41
N PRO A 33 12.59 5.06 7.66
CA PRO A 33 12.53 4.87 6.21
C PRO A 33 13.74 5.50 5.53
N CYS A 34 14.23 4.86 4.46
CA CYS A 34 15.30 5.46 3.66
C CYS A 34 14.84 6.77 3.01
N ALA A 35 15.79 7.64 2.67
CA ALA A 35 15.48 8.98 2.14
C ALA A 35 14.55 8.94 0.92
N ILE A 36 14.77 8.01 0.00
CA ILE A 36 13.94 7.83 -1.19
C ILE A 36 12.51 7.43 -0.81
N ALA A 37 12.35 6.45 0.10
CA ALA A 37 11.03 6.02 0.56
C ALA A 37 10.26 7.18 1.22
N LYS A 38 10.97 7.98 2.02
CA LYS A 38 10.41 9.18 2.64
C LYS A 38 9.97 10.21 1.60
N GLN A 39 10.76 10.46 0.56
CA GLN A 39 10.38 11.42 -0.50
C GLN A 39 9.09 11.01 -1.22
N PHE A 40 8.94 9.73 -1.60
CA PHE A 40 7.69 9.23 -2.18
C PHE A 40 6.51 9.40 -1.21
N TYR A 41 6.71 9.08 0.06
CA TYR A 41 5.68 9.21 1.08
C TYR A 41 5.29 10.67 1.36
N ASP A 42 6.25 11.59 1.41
CA ASP A 42 5.99 13.02 1.60
C ASP A 42 5.16 13.59 0.43
N LYS A 43 5.49 13.20 -0.82
CA LYS A 43 4.68 13.54 -2.01
C LYS A 43 3.27 12.99 -1.88
N TYR A 44 3.13 11.74 -1.47
CA TYR A 44 1.85 11.08 -1.26
C TYR A 44 0.96 11.80 -0.23
N LEU A 45 1.54 12.26 0.88
CA LEU A 45 0.79 12.92 1.97
C LEU A 45 0.10 14.22 1.52
N ILE A 46 0.79 15.02 0.71
CA ILE A 46 0.28 16.32 0.24
C ILE A 46 -0.53 16.22 -1.05
N SER A 47 -0.59 15.03 -1.65
CA SER A 47 -1.28 14.79 -2.92
C SER A 47 -2.79 14.72 -2.75
N LYS A 48 -3.50 15.16 -3.78
CA LYS A 48 -4.90 14.80 -4.03
C LYS A 48 -5.02 13.32 -4.42
N ASP A 49 -6.23 12.79 -4.45
CA ASP A 49 -6.48 11.35 -4.58
C ASP A 49 -6.04 10.77 -5.91
N GLU A 50 -6.22 11.50 -7.00
CA GLU A 50 -5.73 11.14 -8.32
C GLU A 50 -4.19 10.98 -8.30
N TYR A 51 -3.48 11.90 -7.64
CA TYR A 51 -2.01 11.85 -7.54
C TYR A 51 -1.55 10.73 -6.62
N ARG A 52 -2.29 10.47 -5.52
CA ARG A 52 -2.05 9.32 -4.63
C ARG A 52 -2.18 8.01 -5.39
N TYR A 53 -3.21 7.88 -6.23
CA TYR A 53 -3.39 6.73 -7.12
C TYR A 53 -2.17 6.53 -8.02
N CYS A 54 -1.74 7.57 -8.75
CA CYS A 54 -0.58 7.48 -9.64
C CYS A 54 0.72 7.14 -8.88
N ILE A 55 0.94 7.69 -7.68
CA ILE A 55 2.10 7.33 -6.85
C ILE A 55 2.04 5.85 -6.44
N ARG A 56 0.90 5.36 -5.95
CA ARG A 56 0.72 3.95 -5.56
C ARG A 56 1.00 3.03 -6.75
N GLU A 57 0.43 3.34 -7.91
CA GLU A 57 0.60 2.57 -9.13
C GLU A 57 2.07 2.54 -9.58
N ALA A 58 2.73 3.70 -9.63
CA ALA A 58 4.15 3.78 -9.99
C ALA A 58 5.05 2.97 -9.03
N LEU A 59 4.83 3.10 -7.73
CA LEU A 59 5.56 2.34 -6.71
C LEU A 59 5.34 0.83 -6.87
N VAL A 60 4.09 0.40 -7.06
CA VAL A 60 3.76 -1.03 -7.24
C VAL A 60 4.37 -1.57 -8.53
N ASN A 61 4.27 -0.85 -9.64
CA ASN A 61 4.83 -1.27 -10.92
C ASN A 61 6.35 -1.41 -10.86
N LYS A 62 7.05 -0.42 -10.28
CA LYS A 62 8.50 -0.50 -10.11
C LYS A 62 8.91 -1.62 -9.16
N TYR A 63 8.21 -1.76 -8.04
CA TYR A 63 8.46 -2.85 -7.11
C TYR A 63 8.26 -4.22 -7.77
N LYS A 64 7.16 -4.40 -8.50
CA LYS A 64 6.87 -5.62 -9.25
C LYS A 64 7.95 -5.92 -10.29
N GLN A 65 8.35 -4.94 -11.08
CA GLN A 65 9.44 -5.09 -12.05
C GLN A 65 10.72 -5.60 -11.38
N LEU A 66 11.12 -4.98 -10.27
CA LEU A 66 12.31 -5.41 -9.53
C LEU A 66 12.13 -6.80 -8.92
N LEU A 67 10.97 -7.10 -8.32
CA LEU A 67 10.71 -8.38 -7.65
C LEU A 67 10.77 -9.57 -8.63
N TYR A 68 10.21 -9.40 -9.83
CA TYR A 68 10.14 -10.44 -10.86
C TYR A 68 11.29 -10.43 -11.86
N ASP A 69 12.22 -9.47 -11.76
CA ASP A 69 13.48 -9.52 -12.50
C ASP A 69 14.27 -10.81 -12.19
N LYS A 70 15.00 -11.34 -13.17
CA LYS A 70 15.77 -12.59 -13.06
C LYS A 70 16.97 -12.49 -12.13
N THR A 71 17.36 -11.28 -11.71
CA THR A 71 18.42 -11.07 -10.74
C THR A 71 18.06 -11.70 -9.38
N PRO A 72 18.98 -12.45 -8.72
CA PRO A 72 18.74 -13.03 -7.41
C PRO A 72 18.30 -12.00 -6.38
N TYR A 73 17.32 -12.34 -5.54
CA TYR A 73 16.75 -11.42 -4.53
C TYR A 73 17.82 -10.78 -3.65
N THR A 74 18.81 -11.54 -3.21
CA THR A 74 19.94 -11.07 -2.39
C THR A 74 20.75 -9.94 -3.02
N LYS A 75 20.74 -9.81 -4.34
CA LYS A 75 21.46 -8.75 -5.08
C LYS A 75 20.61 -7.51 -5.37
N LYS A 76 19.29 -7.64 -5.29
CA LYS A 76 18.33 -6.56 -5.59
C LYS A 76 17.51 -6.10 -4.40
N SER A 77 17.67 -6.71 -3.22
CA SER A 77 16.95 -6.35 -2.00
C SER A 77 17.13 -4.87 -1.64
N GLU A 78 18.33 -4.31 -1.82
CA GLU A 78 18.59 -2.88 -1.58
C GLU A 78 17.94 -1.98 -2.64
N LEU A 79 17.78 -2.45 -3.88
CA LEU A 79 17.06 -1.72 -4.93
C LEU A 79 15.54 -1.73 -4.67
N ILE A 80 15.03 -2.83 -4.13
CA ILE A 80 13.61 -3.02 -3.79
C ILE A 80 13.23 -2.20 -2.54
N LYS A 81 14.15 -2.10 -1.57
CA LYS A 81 13.92 -1.56 -0.23
C LYS A 81 13.21 -0.19 -0.24
N PRO A 82 13.58 0.81 -1.06
CA PRO A 82 12.88 2.09 -1.08
C PRO A 82 11.39 1.96 -1.43
N PHE A 83 11.06 1.16 -2.44
CA PHE A 83 9.69 0.99 -2.90
C PHE A 83 8.84 0.21 -1.90
N LYS A 84 9.41 -0.87 -1.33
CA LYS A 84 8.79 -1.63 -0.23
C LYS A 84 8.52 -0.74 0.97
N GLN A 85 9.49 0.06 1.41
CA GLN A 85 9.31 0.97 2.56
C GLN A 85 8.29 2.07 2.26
N ALA A 86 8.28 2.65 1.05
CA ALA A 86 7.29 3.65 0.66
C ALA A 86 5.85 3.10 0.73
N LEU A 87 5.62 1.89 0.21
CA LEU A 87 4.30 1.25 0.30
C LEU A 87 3.92 0.90 1.74
N VAL A 88 4.87 0.46 2.57
CA VAL A 88 4.62 0.21 3.99
C VAL A 88 4.25 1.50 4.73
N LEU A 89 4.91 2.62 4.45
CA LEU A 89 4.53 3.93 5.00
C LEU A 89 3.11 4.33 4.58
N ILE A 90 2.76 4.12 3.32
CA ILE A 90 1.40 4.35 2.80
C ILE A 90 0.39 3.46 3.55
N ILE A 91 0.67 2.17 3.72
CA ILE A 91 -0.20 1.28 4.51
C ILE A 91 -0.37 1.83 5.92
N CYS A 92 0.73 2.14 6.63
CA CYS A 92 0.70 2.66 7.99
C CYS A 92 -0.12 3.95 8.13
N LYS A 93 -0.07 4.85 7.15
CA LYS A 93 -0.86 6.08 7.13
C LYS A 93 -2.38 5.83 7.12
N HIS A 94 -2.79 4.70 6.55
CA HIS A 94 -4.19 4.29 6.42
C HIS A 94 -4.64 3.31 7.49
N LEU A 95 -3.75 2.92 8.43
CA LEU A 95 -4.15 2.07 9.54
C LEU A 95 -5.01 2.83 10.56
N LYS A 96 -6.16 2.25 10.88
CA LYS A 96 -7.06 2.72 11.93
C LYS A 96 -7.46 1.55 12.82
N VAL A 97 -7.64 1.82 14.11
CA VAL A 97 -8.30 0.89 15.02
C VAL A 97 -9.73 1.34 15.20
N LEU A 98 -10.66 0.50 14.75
CA LEU A 98 -12.09 0.71 14.93
C LEU A 98 -12.58 -0.23 16.04
N THR A 99 -13.50 0.26 16.87
CA THR A 99 -14.07 -0.52 17.96
C THR A 99 -15.52 -0.85 17.64
N TYR A 100 -15.86 -2.14 17.63
CA TYR A 100 -17.23 -2.61 17.41
C TYR A 100 -17.62 -3.53 18.56
N GLN A 101 -18.72 -3.22 19.26
CA GLN A 101 -19.22 -4.03 20.39
C GLN A 101 -18.16 -4.38 21.46
N SER A 102 -17.23 -3.46 21.73
CA SER A 102 -16.07 -3.60 22.64
C SER A 102 -14.84 -4.32 22.07
N ASP A 103 -14.96 -4.95 20.90
CA ASP A 103 -13.83 -5.56 20.21
C ASP A 103 -13.08 -4.54 19.35
N LYS A 104 -11.75 -4.58 19.40
CA LYS A 104 -10.87 -3.70 18.62
C LYS A 104 -10.33 -4.45 17.42
N HIS A 105 -10.56 -3.88 16.24
CA HIS A 105 -10.07 -4.42 14.98
C HIS A 105 -9.23 -3.37 14.23
N VAL A 106 -8.21 -3.84 13.51
CA VAL A 106 -7.34 -2.97 12.71
C VAL A 106 -7.79 -3.02 11.26
N TYR A 107 -7.94 -1.85 10.64
CA TYR A 107 -8.33 -1.70 9.26
C TYR A 107 -7.33 -0.81 8.51
N ILE A 108 -7.12 -1.12 7.24
CA ILE A 108 -6.76 -0.10 6.25
C ILE A 108 -8.06 0.61 5.88
N VAL A 109 -8.09 1.93 6.06
CA VAL A 109 -9.22 2.80 5.77
C VAL A 109 -8.82 3.82 4.72
N ASP A 110 -9.60 3.92 3.66
CA ASP A 110 -9.37 4.84 2.55
C ASP A 110 -10.69 5.29 1.93
N ASP A 111 -10.64 6.28 1.04
CA ASP A 111 -11.82 6.77 0.34
C ASP A 111 -12.39 5.70 -0.60
N PHE A 112 -13.72 5.62 -0.70
CA PHE A 112 -14.42 4.61 -1.49
C PHE A 112 -14.47 5.00 -2.98
N ASP A 113 -13.31 5.05 -3.62
CA ASP A 113 -13.15 5.19 -5.07
C ASP A 113 -12.67 3.88 -5.70
N SER A 114 -13.17 3.57 -6.91
CA SER A 114 -12.87 2.30 -7.59
C SER A 114 -11.37 2.13 -7.91
N LYS A 115 -10.68 3.18 -8.38
CA LYS A 115 -9.24 3.14 -8.70
C LYS A 115 -8.41 3.07 -7.42
N LEU A 116 -8.73 3.85 -6.39
CA LEU A 116 -8.06 3.75 -5.09
C LEU A 116 -8.24 2.36 -4.48
N ALA A 117 -9.45 1.81 -4.53
CA ALA A 117 -9.74 0.48 -4.01
C ALA A 117 -8.98 -0.62 -4.76
N TRP A 118 -8.93 -0.56 -6.09
CA TRP A 118 -8.10 -1.48 -6.89
C TRP A 118 -6.61 -1.32 -6.60
N SER A 119 -6.13 -0.09 -6.36
CA SER A 119 -4.72 0.13 -6.01
C SER A 119 -4.30 -0.60 -4.73
N TRP A 120 -5.19 -0.70 -3.72
CA TRP A 120 -4.93 -1.51 -2.52
C TRP A 120 -4.78 -2.99 -2.83
N CYS A 121 -5.55 -3.52 -3.77
CA CYS A 121 -5.41 -4.91 -4.19
C CYS A 121 -4.01 -5.16 -4.75
N TYR A 122 -3.49 -4.26 -5.58
CA TYR A 122 -2.14 -4.40 -6.15
C TYR A 122 -1.03 -4.26 -5.09
N ILE A 123 -1.19 -3.34 -4.13
CA ILE A 123 -0.25 -3.19 -3.00
C ILE A 123 -0.21 -4.47 -2.16
N LEU A 124 -1.38 -4.99 -1.77
CA LEU A 124 -1.47 -6.19 -0.94
C LEU A 124 -0.96 -7.42 -1.68
N GLU A 125 -1.28 -7.56 -2.97
CA GLU A 125 -0.77 -8.62 -3.83
C GLU A 125 0.76 -8.62 -3.85
N ILE A 126 1.40 -7.50 -4.21
CA ILE A 126 2.85 -7.47 -4.42
C ILE A 126 3.63 -7.67 -3.11
N ILE A 127 3.17 -7.08 -2.00
CA ILE A 127 3.81 -7.27 -0.69
C ILE A 127 3.63 -8.71 -0.21
N SER A 128 2.43 -9.30 -0.41
CA SER A 128 2.19 -10.69 -0.06
C SER A 128 3.10 -11.63 -0.86
N ALA A 129 3.30 -11.36 -2.15
CA ALA A 129 4.16 -12.15 -3.01
C ALA A 129 5.64 -12.07 -2.57
N ASP A 130 6.15 -10.87 -2.28
CA ASP A 130 7.51 -10.68 -1.74
C ASP A 130 7.73 -11.54 -0.49
N TYR A 131 6.80 -11.43 0.46
CA TYR A 131 6.90 -12.08 1.76
C TYR A 131 6.77 -13.60 1.66
N CYS A 132 5.93 -14.11 0.75
CA CYS A 132 5.71 -15.54 0.58
C CYS A 132 6.82 -16.24 -0.20
N PHE A 133 7.31 -15.63 -1.29
CA PHE A 133 8.05 -16.36 -2.32
C PHE A 133 9.49 -15.91 -2.50
N PHE A 134 9.80 -14.63 -2.22
CA PHE A 134 11.10 -14.05 -2.53
C PHE A 134 11.97 -13.83 -1.29
N ASN A 135 11.34 -13.75 -0.12
CA ASN A 135 12.01 -13.58 1.16
C ASN A 135 12.12 -14.92 1.92
N ASP A 136 13.30 -15.22 2.45
CA ASP A 136 13.55 -16.49 3.16
C ASP A 136 13.21 -16.45 4.65
N LYS A 137 12.92 -15.28 5.22
CA LYS A 137 12.61 -15.15 6.65
C LYS A 137 11.24 -15.73 6.97
N GLU A 138 11.23 -16.76 7.81
CA GLU A 138 10.00 -17.48 8.20
C GLU A 138 8.92 -16.58 8.80
N GLN A 139 9.31 -15.55 9.57
CA GLN A 139 8.36 -14.56 10.10
C GLN A 139 7.67 -13.79 8.98
N GLU A 140 8.41 -13.32 7.96
CA GLU A 140 7.84 -12.61 6.82
C GLU A 140 6.94 -13.54 6.00
N LYS A 141 7.30 -14.82 5.83
CA LYS A 141 6.44 -15.82 5.17
C LYS A 141 5.08 -15.99 5.85
N LYS A 142 5.04 -16.00 7.18
CA LYS A 142 3.77 -16.06 7.93
C LYS A 142 2.91 -14.83 7.68
N ILE A 143 3.51 -13.64 7.72
CA ILE A 143 2.82 -12.38 7.39
C ILE A 143 2.30 -12.40 5.94
N GLY A 144 3.12 -12.86 4.99
CA GLY A 144 2.74 -12.99 3.58
C GLY A 144 1.50 -13.87 3.37
N ARG A 145 1.43 -15.03 4.02
CA ARG A 145 0.25 -15.92 3.93
C ARG A 145 -1.03 -15.27 4.46
N VAL A 146 -0.93 -14.46 5.51
CA VAL A 146 -2.08 -13.69 6.02
C VAL A 146 -2.46 -12.61 5.02
N LEU A 147 -1.49 -11.88 4.47
CA LEU A 147 -1.73 -10.86 3.46
C LEU A 147 -2.36 -11.41 2.18
N CYS A 148 -2.00 -12.62 1.73
CA CYS A 148 -2.70 -13.29 0.62
C CYS A 148 -4.21 -13.40 0.87
N LYS A 149 -4.63 -13.78 2.09
CA LYS A 149 -6.06 -13.87 2.45
C LYS A 149 -6.73 -12.51 2.50
N VAL A 150 -6.03 -11.50 3.04
CA VAL A 150 -6.50 -10.11 3.07
C VAL A 150 -6.70 -9.59 1.65
N TYR A 151 -5.75 -9.85 0.74
CA TYR A 151 -5.83 -9.51 -0.67
C TYR A 151 -7.06 -10.14 -1.34
N GLU A 152 -7.26 -11.46 -1.20
CA GLU A 152 -8.41 -12.13 -1.81
C GLU A 152 -9.74 -11.56 -1.30
N TYR A 153 -9.82 -11.27 0.01
CA TYR A 153 -11.01 -10.64 0.59
C TYR A 153 -11.22 -9.20 0.08
N ALA A 154 -10.16 -8.40 0.01
CA ALA A 154 -10.20 -7.04 -0.53
C ALA A 154 -10.66 -7.07 -2.00
N ARG A 155 -10.08 -7.93 -2.83
CA ARG A 155 -10.42 -8.10 -4.25
C ARG A 155 -11.91 -8.39 -4.45
N LEU A 156 -12.49 -9.30 -3.66
CA LEU A 156 -13.92 -9.61 -3.71
C LEU A 156 -14.81 -8.43 -3.31
N LYS A 157 -14.37 -7.58 -2.38
CA LYS A 157 -15.07 -6.33 -2.03
C LYS A 157 -15.00 -5.33 -3.18
N VAL A 158 -13.80 -5.11 -3.72
CA VAL A 158 -13.55 -4.11 -4.75
C VAL A 158 -14.28 -4.43 -6.06
N GLN A 159 -14.44 -5.71 -6.40
CA GLN A 159 -15.25 -6.14 -7.56
C GLN A 159 -16.70 -5.68 -7.52
N LYS A 160 -17.24 -5.35 -6.35
CA LYS A 160 -18.63 -4.89 -6.18
C LYS A 160 -18.77 -3.37 -6.26
N ILE A 161 -17.67 -2.63 -6.32
CA ILE A 161 -17.66 -1.18 -6.38
C ILE A 161 -18.04 -0.75 -7.80
N GLN A 162 -19.12 0.04 -7.92
CA GLN A 162 -19.45 0.69 -9.17
C GLN A 162 -18.43 1.80 -9.46
N SER A 163 -18.03 1.94 -10.73
CA SER A 163 -16.97 2.87 -11.12
C SER A 163 -17.35 4.32 -10.81
N GLN A 164 -16.81 4.87 -9.71
CA GLN A 164 -16.59 6.30 -9.58
C GLN A 164 -15.26 6.64 -10.26
N LYS A 165 -15.24 7.76 -11.00
CA LYS A 165 -14.09 8.17 -11.80
C LYS A 165 -13.31 9.24 -11.03
N LEU A 166 -12.15 8.88 -10.48
CA LEU A 166 -11.08 9.88 -10.25
C LEU A 166 -10.83 10.62 -11.56
N GLU A 167 -10.61 11.93 -11.44
CA GLU A 167 -10.18 12.78 -12.54
C GLU A 167 -8.93 12.18 -13.21
N GLU A 168 -8.87 12.29 -14.54
CA GLU A 168 -7.68 11.88 -15.29
C GLU A 168 -6.62 12.96 -15.14
N ILE A 169 -5.45 12.59 -14.62
CA ILE A 169 -4.28 13.46 -14.62
C ILE A 169 -3.51 13.27 -15.92
N ASN A 170 -3.03 14.37 -16.48
CA ASN A 170 -2.05 14.32 -17.55
C ASN A 170 -0.70 13.77 -17.03
N LEU A 171 -0.13 12.80 -17.74
CA LEU A 171 1.17 12.20 -17.41
C LEU A 171 2.29 13.24 -17.27
N ASP A 172 2.29 14.30 -18.09
CA ASP A 172 3.29 15.37 -18.01
C ASP A 172 3.15 16.17 -16.71
N GLU A 173 1.92 16.38 -16.25
CA GLU A 173 1.63 17.07 -14.99
C GLU A 173 2.08 16.21 -13.81
N PHE A 174 1.77 14.92 -13.84
CA PHE A 174 2.25 13.96 -12.84
C PHE A 174 3.78 13.89 -12.79
N THR A 175 4.44 13.84 -13.95
CA THR A 175 5.90 13.81 -14.10
C THR A 175 6.54 15.05 -13.48
N LYS A 176 6.01 16.24 -13.78
CA LYS A 176 6.46 17.51 -13.19
C LYS A 176 6.24 17.55 -11.68
N PHE A 177 5.08 17.07 -11.22
CA PHE A 177 4.75 17.03 -9.81
C PHE A 177 5.70 16.12 -9.02
N LEU A 178 5.98 14.92 -9.54
CA LEU A 178 6.81 13.93 -8.86
C LEU A 178 8.26 14.41 -8.77
N GLY A 179 8.75 15.09 -9.81
CA GLY A 179 10.11 15.61 -9.92
C GLY A 179 11.06 14.62 -10.59
N SER A 180 12.11 15.15 -11.22
CA SER A 180 13.07 14.39 -12.02
C SER A 180 13.73 13.24 -11.26
N ASP A 181 14.10 13.49 -10.01
CA ASP A 181 14.90 12.53 -9.22
C ASP A 181 14.10 11.26 -8.92
N LEU A 182 12.84 11.42 -8.51
CA LEU A 182 11.95 10.28 -8.25
C LEU A 182 11.50 9.60 -9.54
N LEU A 183 11.29 10.37 -10.62
CA LEU A 183 10.94 9.81 -11.92
C LEU A 183 12.06 8.92 -12.48
N MET A 184 13.32 9.35 -12.36
CA MET A 184 14.48 8.54 -12.78
C MET A 184 14.55 7.20 -12.06
N LEU A 185 14.10 7.13 -10.81
CA LEU A 185 14.06 5.90 -10.03
C LEU A 185 12.92 4.96 -10.45
N LEU A 186 11.87 5.48 -11.10
CA LEU A 186 10.75 4.68 -11.60
C LEU A 186 11.03 4.09 -12.98
N ASN A 187 11.81 4.76 -13.82
CA ASN A 187 12.27 4.26 -15.12
C ASN A 187 13.35 3.17 -14.96
#